data_AF-A0A8X6FX17-F1
#
_entry.id   AF-A0A8X6FX17-F1
#
_cell.length_a   1.000
_cell.length_b   1.000
_cell.length_c   1.000
_cell.angle_alpha   90.00
_cell.angle_beta   90.00
_cell.angle_gamma   90.00
#
_symmetry.space_group_name_H-M   'P 1'
#
loop_
_entity.id
_entity.type
_entity.pdbx_description
1 polymer ?
#
loop_
_entity_poly.entity_id
_entity_poly.type
_entity_poly.pdbx_seq_one_letter_code
_entity_poly.pdbx_strand_id
1 'polypeptide(L)'
;RAVAHICYAAFSWSCHVAHTVFSGHGNGAADTQTLVNSQALLLFSITEAQSNFLNRKTYKCITNLWKQSTIIVDEYLAHLQKIPESQASLILFGFFIKYLVEIKSNDILFKIKEQTIQLLSRVVIGSKTKPLPHVLESCISLLRQITHEEFQNSILPSLQKVLLRNPEIIFETVYTVISYVALDLSRYALDLGKSIGAHLHSKEDLCREHAIIASKCVAQQCSSSQAIKDLLEHYFGILN
;
A
#
# COMPACT_ATOMS: atom_id res chain seq x y z
N ARG A 1 -5.07 3.32 -22.21
CA ARG A 1 -4.85 4.78 -22.13
C ARG A 1 -6.13 5.60 -22.38
N ALA A 2 -6.89 5.38 -23.45
CA ALA A 2 -8.17 6.08 -23.67
C ALA A 2 -9.17 5.90 -22.51
N VAL A 3 -9.34 4.66 -22.03
CA VAL A 3 -10.18 4.34 -20.86
C VAL A 3 -9.79 5.16 -19.63
N ALA A 4 -8.49 5.24 -19.29
CA ALA A 4 -8.02 6.00 -18.13
C ALA A 4 -8.33 7.51 -18.22
N HIS A 5 -8.32 8.10 -19.42
CA HIS A 5 -8.74 9.49 -19.60
C HIS A 5 -10.25 9.69 -19.41
N ILE A 6 -11.06 8.74 -19.86
CA ILE A 6 -12.52 8.74 -19.62
C ILE A 6 -12.80 8.57 -18.12
N CYS A 7 -12.13 7.61 -17.47
CA CYS A 7 -12.23 7.42 -16.02
C CYS A 7 -11.78 8.67 -15.27
N TYR A 8 -10.73 9.36 -15.70
CA TYR A 8 -10.32 10.64 -15.12
C TYR A 8 -11.39 11.71 -15.26
N ALA A 9 -12.03 11.83 -16.43
CA ALA A 9 -13.12 12.78 -16.62
C ALA A 9 -14.28 12.48 -15.66
N ALA A 10 -14.75 11.23 -15.61
CA ALA A 10 -15.79 10.80 -14.67
C ALA A 10 -15.39 11.02 -13.20
N PHE A 11 -14.14 10.72 -12.84
CA PHE A 11 -13.60 10.95 -11.50
C PHE A 11 -13.62 12.43 -11.14
N SER A 12 -13.19 13.30 -12.04
CA SER A 12 -13.22 14.75 -11.81
C SER A 12 -14.65 15.26 -11.59
N TRP A 13 -15.62 14.79 -12.37
CA TRP A 13 -17.04 15.10 -12.14
C TRP A 13 -17.52 14.59 -10.77
N SER A 14 -17.16 13.36 -10.41
CA SER A 14 -17.51 12.80 -9.10
C SER A 14 -16.96 13.61 -7.93
N CYS A 15 -15.79 14.25 -8.07
CA CYS A 15 -15.25 15.15 -7.05
C CYS A 15 -16.12 16.42 -6.89
N HIS A 16 -16.65 16.97 -7.99
CA HIS A 16 -17.57 18.11 -7.91
C HIS A 16 -18.90 17.71 -7.26
N VAL A 17 -19.42 16.53 -7.59
CA VAL A 17 -20.62 15.98 -6.93
C VAL A 17 -20.36 15.79 -5.44
N ALA A 18 -19.23 15.18 -5.07
CA ALA A 18 -18.84 14.99 -3.68
C ALA A 18 -18.77 16.33 -2.92
N HIS A 19 -18.23 17.39 -3.53
CA HIS A 19 -18.25 18.72 -2.93
C HIS A 19 -19.67 19.18 -2.61
N THR A 20 -20.60 19.10 -3.57
CA THR A 20 -21.98 19.57 -3.37
C THR A 20 -22.74 18.77 -2.31
N VAL A 21 -22.57 17.44 -2.31
CA VAL A 21 -23.28 16.53 -1.40
C VAL A 21 -22.72 16.65 0.03
N PHE A 22 -21.41 16.57 0.20
CA PHE A 22 -20.78 16.62 1.53
C PHE A 22 -20.79 18.02 2.14
N SER A 23 -20.91 19.09 1.34
CA SER A 23 -21.06 20.45 1.87
C SER A 23 -22.51 20.78 2.26
N GLY A 24 -23.44 19.82 2.23
CA GLY A 24 -24.84 20.03 2.62
C GLY A 24 -25.67 20.85 1.64
N HIS A 25 -25.18 21.07 0.40
CA HIS A 25 -25.91 21.80 -0.65
C HIS A 25 -26.77 20.85 -1.52
N GLY A 26 -26.78 19.55 -1.23
CA GLY A 26 -27.54 18.54 -1.95
C GLY A 26 -28.92 18.30 -1.35
N ASN A 27 -29.96 18.33 -2.19
CA ASN A 27 -31.31 17.87 -1.84
C ASN A 27 -31.46 16.38 -2.19
N GLY A 28 -31.56 15.52 -1.17
CA GLY A 28 -31.92 14.11 -1.32
C GLY A 28 -31.03 13.15 -0.52
N ALA A 29 -31.55 11.94 -0.25
CA ALA A 29 -30.76 10.83 0.29
C ALA A 29 -29.82 10.30 -0.81
N ALA A 30 -28.78 11.07 -1.13
CA ALA A 30 -27.75 10.64 -2.06
C ALA A 30 -27.03 9.42 -1.48
N ASP A 31 -26.86 8.37 -2.28
CA ASP A 31 -26.04 7.21 -1.90
C ASP A 31 -24.55 7.59 -1.95
N THR A 32 -24.11 8.29 -0.91
CA THR A 32 -22.74 8.78 -0.74
C THR A 32 -21.72 7.66 -0.62
N GLN A 33 -22.13 6.49 -0.13
CA GLN A 33 -21.26 5.32 -0.09
C GLN A 33 -20.97 4.81 -1.50
N THR A 34 -21.99 4.73 -2.36
CA THR A 34 -21.80 4.38 -3.78
C THR A 34 -20.94 5.39 -4.52
N LEU A 35 -21.04 6.69 -4.18
CA LEU A 35 -20.17 7.72 -4.75
C LEU A 35 -18.68 7.47 -4.42
N VAL A 36 -18.36 7.26 -3.15
CA VAL A 36 -16.97 7.01 -2.71
C VAL A 36 -16.45 5.68 -3.27
N ASN A 37 -17.29 4.64 -3.32
CA ASN A 37 -16.92 3.36 -3.94
C ASN A 37 -16.65 3.51 -5.45
N SER A 38 -17.48 4.30 -6.16
CA SER A 38 -17.28 4.58 -7.58
C SER A 38 -15.96 5.32 -7.82
N GLN A 39 -15.62 6.27 -6.94
CA GLN A 39 -14.33 6.95 -7.00
C GLN A 39 -13.14 6.00 -6.83
N ALA A 40 -13.24 5.02 -5.92
CA ALA A 40 -12.22 3.99 -5.75
C ALA A 40 -12.02 3.17 -7.04
N LEU A 41 -13.10 2.73 -7.69
CA LEU A 41 -13.04 1.97 -8.94
C LEU A 41 -12.48 2.80 -10.11
N LEU A 42 -12.84 4.08 -10.18
CA LEU A 42 -12.29 5.00 -11.16
C LEU A 42 -10.79 5.22 -10.93
N LEU A 43 -10.36 5.39 -9.68
CA LEU A 43 -8.93 5.50 -9.32
C LEU A 43 -8.15 4.26 -9.72
N PHE A 44 -8.70 3.08 -9.48
CA PHE A 44 -8.09 1.83 -9.91
C PHE A 44 -7.84 1.83 -11.43
N SER A 45 -8.87 2.13 -12.22
CA SER A 45 -8.76 2.17 -13.69
C SER A 45 -7.80 3.26 -14.20
N ILE A 46 -7.69 4.38 -13.48
CA ILE A 46 -6.77 5.47 -13.81
C ILE A 46 -5.31 5.07 -13.53
N THR A 47 -5.07 4.52 -12.34
CA THR A 47 -3.71 4.17 -11.87
C THR A 47 -3.15 2.94 -12.58
N GLU A 48 -4.00 2.03 -13.04
CA GLU A 48 -3.64 0.89 -13.89
C GLU A 48 -2.94 1.33 -15.18
N ALA A 49 -3.24 2.52 -15.72
CA ALA A 49 -2.56 3.04 -16.91
C ALA A 49 -1.08 3.44 -16.66
N GLN A 50 -0.60 3.39 -15.40
CA GLN A 50 0.77 3.67 -14.97
C GLN A 50 1.34 4.98 -15.57
N SER A 51 0.47 5.99 -15.71
CA SER A 51 0.85 7.31 -16.22
C SER A 51 1.12 8.25 -15.07
N ASN A 52 2.40 8.57 -14.82
CA ASN A 52 2.81 9.53 -13.80
C ASN A 52 2.09 10.88 -13.91
N PHE A 53 1.89 11.35 -15.15
CA PHE A 53 1.14 12.58 -15.41
C PHE A 53 -0.31 12.46 -14.94
N LEU A 54 -1.01 11.38 -15.33
CA LEU A 54 -2.41 11.20 -15.00
C LEU A 54 -2.61 10.94 -13.50
N ASN A 55 -1.74 10.15 -12.87
CA ASN A 55 -1.76 9.90 -11.43
C ASN A 55 -1.57 11.21 -10.64
N ARG A 56 -0.62 12.06 -11.04
CA ARG A 56 -0.42 13.38 -10.43
C ARG A 56 -1.62 14.30 -10.63
N LYS A 57 -2.21 14.32 -11.83
CA LYS A 57 -3.39 15.12 -12.15
C LYS A 57 -4.60 14.70 -11.30
N THR A 58 -4.81 13.40 -11.17
CA THR A 58 -5.89 12.78 -10.39
C THR A 58 -5.72 13.04 -8.90
N TYR A 59 -4.50 12.88 -8.38
CA TYR A 59 -4.17 13.21 -7.00
C TYR A 59 -4.45 14.69 -6.69
N LYS A 60 -4.06 15.61 -7.57
CA LYS A 60 -4.39 17.03 -7.43
C LYS A 60 -5.91 17.28 -7.43
N CYS A 61 -6.67 16.58 -8.27
CA CYS A 61 -8.12 16.73 -8.34
C CYS A 61 -8.80 16.41 -7.00
N ILE A 62 -8.52 15.23 -6.42
CA ILE A 62 -9.16 14.81 -5.16
C ILE A 62 -8.62 15.57 -3.94
N THR A 63 -7.33 15.93 -3.93
CA THR A 63 -6.79 16.75 -2.83
C THR A 63 -7.32 18.18 -2.86
N ASN A 64 -7.60 18.76 -4.03
CA ASN A 64 -8.26 20.05 -4.11
C ASN A 64 -9.66 20.01 -3.51
N LEU A 65 -10.40 18.90 -3.70
CA LEU A 65 -11.68 18.67 -3.02
C LEU A 65 -11.51 18.62 -1.51
N TRP A 66 -10.60 17.78 -0.99
CA TRP A 66 -10.37 17.65 0.45
C TRP A 66 -9.87 18.93 1.12
N LYS A 67 -9.18 19.81 0.39
CA LYS A 67 -8.72 21.11 0.88
C LYS A 67 -9.83 22.13 1.06
N GLN A 68 -11.01 21.92 0.46
CA GLN A 68 -12.10 22.90 0.51
C GLN A 68 -12.78 22.96 1.89
N SER A 69 -12.85 21.84 2.61
CA SER A 69 -13.51 21.77 3.92
C SER A 69 -13.09 20.54 4.71
N THR A 70 -12.92 20.69 6.04
CA THR A 70 -12.67 19.57 6.95
C THR A 70 -13.84 18.59 7.02
N ILE A 71 -15.07 19.09 6.84
CA ILE A 71 -16.29 18.26 6.80
C ILE A 71 -16.17 17.21 5.70
N ILE A 72 -15.64 17.59 4.53
CA ILE A 72 -15.43 16.65 3.42
C ILE A 72 -14.43 15.57 3.83
N VAL A 73 -13.35 15.94 4.51
CA VAL A 73 -12.36 14.96 5.00
C VAL A 73 -12.99 13.97 5.98
N ASP A 74 -13.83 14.45 6.90
CA ASP A 74 -14.54 13.63 7.87
C ASP A 74 -15.56 12.68 7.21
N GLU A 75 -16.29 13.14 6.19
CA GLU A 75 -17.18 12.30 5.39
C GLU A 75 -16.41 11.19 4.66
N TYR A 76 -15.28 11.52 4.03
CA TYR A 76 -14.41 10.51 3.40
C TYR A 76 -13.87 9.51 4.42
N LEU A 77 -13.48 9.94 5.62
CA LEU A 77 -13.07 9.04 6.70
C LEU A 77 -14.19 8.06 7.06
N ALA A 78 -15.41 8.58 7.30
CA ALA A 78 -16.57 7.76 7.69
C ALA A 78 -16.96 6.74 6.60
N HIS A 79 -16.88 7.14 5.33
CA HIS A 79 -17.17 6.27 4.20
C HIS A 79 -16.07 5.25 3.91
N LEU A 80 -14.81 5.62 4.05
CA LEU A 80 -13.67 4.71 3.93
C LEU A 80 -13.70 3.63 5.00
N GLN A 81 -14.10 3.94 6.23
CA GLN A 81 -14.22 2.94 7.30
C GLN A 81 -15.23 1.82 6.97
N LYS A 82 -16.22 2.10 6.11
CA LYS A 82 -17.30 1.19 5.72
C LYS A 82 -17.15 0.65 4.30
N ILE A 83 -16.11 1.05 3.58
CA ILE A 83 -15.96 0.70 2.17
C ILE A 83 -15.69 -0.81 2.01
N PRO A 84 -16.24 -1.49 0.98
CA PRO A 84 -15.90 -2.87 0.70
C PRO A 84 -14.39 -3.07 0.49
N GLU A 85 -13.84 -4.15 1.05
CA GLU A 85 -12.43 -4.49 0.92
C GLU A 85 -12.10 -4.89 -0.54
N SER A 86 -11.19 -4.15 -1.18
CA SER A 86 -10.74 -4.42 -2.54
C SER A 86 -9.40 -3.71 -2.82
N GLN A 87 -8.76 -4.04 -3.93
CA GLN A 87 -7.59 -3.27 -4.40
C GLN A 87 -7.96 -1.82 -4.77
N ALA A 88 -9.17 -1.61 -5.30
CA ALA A 88 -9.67 -0.28 -5.63
C ALA A 88 -9.83 0.60 -4.38
N SER A 89 -10.45 0.08 -3.32
CA SER A 89 -10.55 0.80 -2.06
C SER A 89 -9.19 1.07 -1.45
N LEU A 90 -8.26 0.12 -1.51
CA LEU A 90 -6.88 0.31 -1.03
C LEU A 90 -6.17 1.47 -1.74
N ILE A 91 -6.36 1.66 -3.06
CA ILE A 91 -5.80 2.81 -3.79
C ILE A 91 -6.36 4.13 -3.25
N LEU A 92 -7.68 4.20 -3.01
CA LEU A 92 -8.30 5.39 -2.43
C LEU A 92 -7.77 5.67 -1.02
N PHE A 93 -7.61 4.63 -0.18
CA PHE A 93 -6.92 4.77 1.12
C PHE A 93 -5.49 5.30 0.95
N GLY A 94 -4.74 4.79 -0.03
CA GLY A 94 -3.39 5.26 -0.33
C GLY A 94 -3.33 6.75 -0.66
N PHE A 95 -4.26 7.23 -1.50
CA PHE A 95 -4.40 8.64 -1.84
C PHE A 95 -4.78 9.48 -0.60
N PHE A 96 -5.72 8.98 0.21
CA PHE A 96 -6.19 9.67 1.41
C PHE A 96 -5.08 9.78 2.46
N ILE A 97 -4.39 8.69 2.78
CA ILE A 97 -3.25 8.67 3.70
C ILE A 97 -2.14 9.59 3.21
N LYS A 98 -1.81 9.57 1.91
CA LYS A 98 -0.82 10.48 1.35
C LYS A 98 -1.20 11.93 1.62
N TYR A 99 -2.47 12.29 1.42
CA TYR A 99 -2.97 13.63 1.73
C TYR A 99 -2.84 13.97 3.22
N LEU A 100 -3.28 13.08 4.12
CA LEU A 100 -3.21 13.29 5.57
C LEU A 100 -1.77 13.50 6.05
N VAL A 101 -0.80 12.76 5.48
CA VAL A 101 0.63 12.93 5.75
C VAL A 101 1.13 14.30 5.24
N GLU A 102 0.73 14.71 4.03
CA GLU A 102 1.11 16.01 3.46
C GLU A 102 0.59 17.20 4.30
N ILE A 103 -0.61 17.09 4.88
CA ILE A 103 -1.19 18.13 5.76
C ILE A 103 -0.89 17.94 7.24
N LYS A 104 -0.16 16.88 7.62
CA LYS A 104 0.20 16.52 9.00
C LYS A 104 -0.99 16.29 9.95
N SER A 105 -2.10 15.74 9.45
CA SER A 105 -3.27 15.37 10.26
C SER A 105 -3.10 13.97 10.86
N ASN A 106 -2.32 13.91 11.94
CA ASN A 106 -1.98 12.65 12.63
C ASN A 106 -3.19 12.01 13.33
N ASP A 107 -4.15 12.82 13.76
CA ASP A 107 -5.38 12.42 14.43
C ASP A 107 -6.31 11.59 13.54
N ILE A 108 -6.52 12.02 12.29
CA ILE A 108 -7.30 11.28 11.29
C ILE A 108 -6.50 10.08 10.79
N LEU A 109 -5.18 10.26 10.57
CA LEU A 109 -4.31 9.17 10.14
C LEU A 109 -4.37 7.99 11.11
N PHE A 110 -4.29 8.25 12.43
CA PHE A 110 -4.38 7.21 13.45
C PHE A 110 -5.68 6.39 13.36
N LYS A 111 -6.82 7.03 13.07
CA LYS A 111 -8.14 6.37 12.98
C LYS A 111 -8.28 5.41 11.81
N ILE A 112 -7.48 5.56 10.75
CA ILE A 112 -7.64 4.81 9.50
C ILE A 112 -6.48 3.87 9.20
N LYS A 113 -5.34 4.09 9.84
CA LYS A 113 -4.08 3.40 9.54
C LYS A 113 -4.15 1.90 9.80
N GLU A 114 -4.67 1.47 10.95
CA GLU A 114 -4.77 0.04 11.28
C GLU A 114 -5.60 -0.72 10.23
N GLN A 115 -6.80 -0.21 9.92
CA GLN A 115 -7.66 -0.80 8.89
C GLN A 115 -6.95 -0.86 7.54
N THR A 116 -6.20 0.18 7.18
CA THR A 116 -5.49 0.20 5.89
C THR A 116 -4.34 -0.80 5.87
N ILE A 117 -3.61 -0.99 6.98
CA ILE A 117 -2.57 -2.03 7.11
C ILE A 117 -3.19 -3.41 6.98
N GLN A 118 -4.32 -3.67 7.65
CA GLN A 118 -5.02 -4.95 7.54
C GLN A 118 -5.50 -5.20 6.10
N LEU A 119 -6.03 -4.18 5.43
CA LEU A 119 -6.46 -4.27 4.04
C LEU A 119 -5.27 -4.58 3.11
N LEU A 120 -4.16 -3.84 3.22
CA LEU A 120 -2.92 -4.09 2.49
C LEU A 120 -2.46 -5.54 2.66
N SER A 121 -2.45 -6.05 3.89
CA SER A 121 -2.06 -7.41 4.20
C SER A 121 -2.98 -8.45 3.53
N ARG A 122 -4.28 -8.19 3.41
CA ARG A 122 -5.24 -9.14 2.80
C ARG A 122 -5.22 -9.09 1.28
N VAL A 123 -5.27 -7.90 0.67
CA VAL A 123 -5.53 -7.77 -0.78
C VAL A 123 -4.27 -7.65 -1.63
N VAL A 124 -3.11 -7.35 -1.01
CA VAL A 124 -1.82 -7.29 -1.70
C VAL A 124 -0.89 -8.38 -1.18
N ILE A 125 -0.51 -8.34 0.11
CA ILE A 125 0.48 -9.29 0.65
C ILE A 125 -0.09 -10.72 0.65
N GLY A 126 -1.35 -10.91 1.01
CA GLY A 126 -2.02 -12.21 1.04
C GLY A 126 -2.59 -12.66 -0.30
N SER A 127 -2.33 -11.93 -1.40
CA SER A 127 -2.90 -12.23 -2.71
C SER A 127 -2.43 -13.60 -3.21
N LYS A 128 -3.37 -14.35 -3.80
CA LYS A 128 -3.08 -15.63 -4.50
C LYS A 128 -2.57 -15.43 -5.92
N THR A 129 -2.62 -14.20 -6.42
CA THR A 129 -2.17 -13.80 -7.75
C THR A 129 -1.17 -12.68 -7.64
N LYS A 130 -0.33 -12.50 -8.66
CA LYS A 130 0.69 -11.44 -8.66
C LYS A 130 0.00 -10.08 -8.48
N PRO A 131 0.27 -9.35 -7.39
CA PRO A 131 -0.38 -8.07 -7.16
C PRO A 131 -0.03 -7.07 -8.26
N LEU A 132 -0.99 -6.22 -8.63
CA LEU A 132 -0.77 -5.19 -9.64
C LEU A 132 0.15 -4.11 -9.06
N PRO A 133 1.30 -3.78 -9.69
CA PRO A 133 2.29 -2.87 -9.09
C PRO A 133 1.74 -1.52 -8.66
N HIS A 134 0.81 -0.95 -9.45
CA HIS A 134 0.20 0.35 -9.18
C HIS A 134 -0.61 0.39 -7.86
N VAL A 135 -1.12 -0.75 -7.40
CA VAL A 135 -1.85 -0.87 -6.13
C VAL A 135 -0.88 -0.67 -4.97
N LEU A 136 0.28 -1.33 -5.01
CA LEU A 136 1.32 -1.21 -3.99
C LEU A 136 1.98 0.18 -4.01
N GLU A 137 2.20 0.75 -5.19
CA GLU A 137 2.71 2.12 -5.36
C GLU A 137 1.81 3.16 -4.68
N SER A 138 0.49 2.97 -4.75
CA SER A 138 -0.48 3.85 -4.09
C SER A 138 -0.36 3.81 -2.56
N CYS A 139 0.22 2.75 -2.00
CA CYS A 139 0.41 2.55 -0.56
C CYS A 139 1.77 3.01 -0.02
N ILE A 140 2.66 3.57 -0.86
CA ILE A 140 4.02 3.98 -0.41
C ILE A 140 3.95 4.95 0.79
N SER A 141 3.01 5.90 0.76
CA SER A 141 2.82 6.84 1.87
C SER A 141 2.42 6.14 3.16
N LEU A 142 1.61 5.09 3.11
CA LEU A 142 1.30 4.26 4.29
C LEU A 142 2.53 3.50 4.78
N LEU A 143 3.27 2.83 3.88
CA LEU A 143 4.45 2.03 4.22
C LEU A 143 5.50 2.86 4.99
N ARG A 144 5.69 4.11 4.58
CA ARG A 144 6.59 5.06 5.26
C ARG A 144 6.13 5.51 6.64
N GLN A 145 4.85 5.33 6.97
CA GLN A 145 4.29 5.66 8.29
C GLN A 145 4.27 4.47 9.24
N ILE A 146 4.61 3.26 8.78
CA ILE A 146 4.55 2.05 9.61
C ILE A 146 5.54 2.16 10.79
N THR A 147 5.07 1.86 11.99
CA THR A 147 5.89 1.81 13.20
C THR A 147 6.52 0.42 13.39
N HIS A 148 7.52 0.33 14.27
CA HIS A 148 8.10 -0.97 14.65
C HIS A 148 7.05 -1.96 15.19
N GLU A 149 6.10 -1.48 15.98
CA GLU A 149 5.04 -2.31 16.55
C GLU A 149 4.10 -2.85 15.46
N GLU A 150 3.64 -1.98 14.56
CA GLU A 150 2.78 -2.38 13.44
C GLU A 150 3.51 -3.32 12.47
N PHE A 151 4.81 -3.07 12.22
CA PHE A 151 5.63 -3.94 11.40
C PHE A 151 5.74 -5.33 12.02
N GLN A 152 6.09 -5.42 13.31
CA GLN A 152 6.26 -6.67 14.03
C GLN A 152 4.95 -7.46 14.15
N ASN A 153 3.83 -6.78 14.42
CA ASN A 153 2.56 -7.44 14.74
C ASN A 153 1.72 -7.76 13.50
N SER A 154 1.86 -7.00 12.41
CA SER A 154 1.00 -7.13 11.23
C SER A 154 1.77 -7.44 9.94
N ILE A 155 2.80 -6.67 9.61
CA ILE A 155 3.48 -6.79 8.31
C ILE A 155 4.40 -8.01 8.27
N LEU A 156 5.32 -8.14 9.21
CA LEU A 156 6.31 -9.21 9.26
C LEU A 156 5.63 -10.61 9.24
N PRO A 157 4.62 -10.90 10.09
CA PRO A 157 3.94 -12.20 10.05
C PRO A 157 3.25 -12.44 8.72
N SER A 158 2.70 -11.41 8.08
CA SER A 158 2.04 -11.52 6.78
C SER A 158 3.04 -11.86 5.66
N LEU A 159 4.21 -11.20 5.66
CA LEU A 159 5.30 -11.48 4.71
C LEU A 159 5.86 -12.90 4.88
N GLN A 160 6.13 -13.32 6.12
CA GLN A 160 6.64 -14.67 6.39
C GLN A 160 5.63 -15.75 5.98
N LYS A 161 4.35 -15.55 6.32
CA LYS A 161 3.28 -16.49 5.99
C LYS A 161 3.11 -16.70 4.49
N VAL A 162 3.25 -15.65 3.68
CA VAL A 162 3.05 -15.76 2.23
C VAL A 162 4.27 -16.31 1.50
N LEU A 163 5.50 -16.01 1.97
CA LEU A 163 6.73 -16.65 1.49
C LEU A 163 6.68 -18.18 1.63
N LEU A 164 6.10 -18.69 2.71
CA LEU A 164 5.91 -20.14 2.91
C LEU A 164 4.87 -20.77 1.97
N ARG A 165 3.93 -19.99 1.45
CA ARG A 165 2.77 -20.51 0.71
C ARG A 165 2.96 -20.42 -0.80
N ASN A 166 3.32 -19.24 -1.30
CA ASN A 166 3.40 -18.95 -2.74
C ASN A 166 4.57 -17.99 -3.03
N PRO A 167 5.83 -18.40 -2.77
CA PRO A 167 7.00 -17.52 -2.88
C PRO A 167 7.15 -16.91 -4.28
N GLU A 168 6.95 -17.71 -5.34
CA GLU A 168 7.05 -17.27 -6.74
C GLU A 168 6.14 -16.08 -7.09
N ILE A 169 4.96 -16.01 -6.47
CA ILE A 169 3.96 -14.99 -6.77
C ILE A 169 4.24 -13.69 -6.01
N ILE A 170 4.72 -13.80 -4.77
CA ILE A 170 4.68 -12.70 -3.82
C ILE A 170 6.04 -12.05 -3.57
N PHE A 171 7.12 -12.68 -3.99
CA PHE A 171 8.48 -12.21 -3.70
C PHE A 171 8.71 -10.75 -4.11
N GLU A 172 8.17 -10.34 -5.26
CA GLU A 172 8.20 -8.95 -5.71
C GLU A 172 7.50 -7.98 -4.77
N THR A 173 6.35 -8.39 -4.24
CA THR A 173 5.65 -7.60 -3.22
C THR A 173 6.47 -7.54 -1.93
N VAL A 174 7.11 -8.65 -1.52
CA VAL A 174 7.91 -8.71 -0.30
C VAL A 174 9.06 -7.72 -0.34
N TYR A 175 9.93 -7.78 -1.36
CA TYR A 175 11.06 -6.87 -1.41
C TYR A 175 10.64 -5.41 -1.65
N THR A 176 9.51 -5.19 -2.32
CA THR A 176 8.96 -3.83 -2.52
C THR A 176 8.46 -3.23 -1.21
N VAL A 177 7.73 -4.00 -0.40
CA VAL A 177 7.31 -3.57 0.95
C VAL A 177 8.53 -3.24 1.81
N ILE A 178 9.52 -4.13 1.84
CA ILE A 178 10.77 -3.92 2.59
C ILE A 178 11.48 -2.64 2.13
N SER A 179 11.50 -2.34 0.84
CA SER A 179 12.20 -1.16 0.30
C SER A 179 11.51 0.17 0.62
N TYR A 180 10.21 0.17 0.94
CA TYR A 180 9.44 1.39 1.16
C TYR A 180 9.10 1.69 2.62
N VAL A 181 9.30 0.74 3.54
CA VAL A 181 9.21 1.05 4.97
C VAL A 181 10.33 2.01 5.39
N ALA A 182 10.01 2.94 6.27
CA ALA A 182 10.96 3.92 6.80
C ALA A 182 11.49 3.48 8.19
N LEU A 183 11.89 2.22 8.30
CA LEU A 183 12.32 1.57 9.54
C LEU A 183 13.73 0.99 9.38
N ASP A 184 14.54 1.06 10.44
CA ASP A 184 15.75 0.24 10.54
C ASP A 184 15.35 -1.21 10.84
N LEU A 185 15.54 -2.09 9.86
CA LEU A 185 15.13 -3.48 9.95
C LEU A 185 16.16 -4.38 10.66
N SER A 186 17.24 -3.82 11.22
CA SER A 186 18.30 -4.58 11.91
C SER A 186 17.77 -5.62 12.89
N ARG A 187 16.75 -5.28 13.70
CA ARG A 187 16.17 -6.21 14.68
C ARG A 187 15.32 -7.34 14.07
N TYR A 188 14.90 -7.20 12.82
CA TYR A 188 14.11 -8.19 12.09
C TYR A 188 14.93 -8.89 11.01
N ALA A 189 16.20 -8.49 10.81
CA ALA A 189 17.05 -8.95 9.71
C ALA A 189 17.19 -10.48 9.70
N LEU A 190 17.46 -11.08 10.86
CA LEU A 190 17.63 -12.52 10.96
C LEU A 190 16.30 -13.28 10.72
N ASP A 191 15.18 -12.78 11.21
CA ASP A 191 13.88 -13.44 11.04
C ASP A 191 13.35 -13.34 9.60
N LEU A 192 13.54 -12.18 8.96
CA LEU A 192 13.31 -12.01 7.52
C LEU A 192 14.28 -12.89 6.72
N GLY A 193 15.55 -12.89 7.13
CA GLY A 193 16.61 -13.71 6.55
C GLY A 193 16.28 -15.18 6.53
N LYS A 194 15.80 -15.74 7.65
CA LYS A 194 15.36 -17.15 7.71
C LYS A 194 14.26 -17.46 6.70
N SER A 195 13.28 -16.57 6.56
CA SER A 195 12.19 -16.77 5.60
C SER A 195 12.63 -16.62 4.14
N ILE A 196 13.55 -15.69 3.85
CA ILE A 196 14.05 -15.45 2.49
C ILE A 196 15.12 -16.50 2.10
N GLY A 197 15.99 -16.87 3.02
CA GLY A 197 17.15 -17.72 2.82
C GLY A 197 16.80 -19.12 2.33
N ALA A 198 15.65 -19.65 2.76
CA ALA A 198 15.10 -20.92 2.27
C ALA A 198 14.91 -20.95 0.73
N HIS A 199 14.81 -19.78 0.09
CA HIS A 199 14.59 -19.66 -1.34
C HIS A 199 15.87 -19.33 -2.13
N LEU A 200 16.99 -19.02 -1.46
CA LEU A 200 18.27 -18.73 -2.12
C LEU A 200 18.85 -19.94 -2.86
N HIS A 201 18.48 -21.14 -2.45
CA HIS A 201 18.88 -22.41 -3.09
C HIS A 201 17.72 -23.10 -3.81
N SER A 202 16.67 -22.34 -4.16
CA SER A 202 15.53 -22.87 -4.92
C SER A 202 15.99 -23.45 -6.27
N LYS A 203 15.34 -24.53 -6.70
CA LYS A 203 15.56 -25.10 -8.04
C LYS A 203 15.05 -24.19 -9.16
N GLU A 204 14.20 -23.22 -8.81
CA GLU A 204 13.64 -22.27 -9.76
C GLU A 204 14.46 -20.98 -9.80
N ASP A 205 14.93 -20.62 -10.99
CA ASP A 205 15.79 -19.45 -11.20
C ASP A 205 15.14 -18.15 -10.72
N LEU A 206 13.88 -17.90 -11.11
CA LEU A 206 13.14 -16.70 -10.72
C LEU A 206 12.98 -16.59 -9.19
N CYS A 207 12.73 -17.71 -8.51
CA CYS A 207 12.61 -17.75 -7.06
C CYS A 207 13.95 -17.36 -6.39
N ARG A 208 15.08 -17.88 -6.88
CA ARG A 208 16.41 -17.48 -6.39
C ARG A 208 16.71 -16.00 -6.66
N GLU A 209 16.45 -15.52 -7.88
CA GLU A 209 16.68 -14.11 -8.25
C GLU A 209 15.93 -13.16 -7.32
N HIS A 210 14.66 -13.44 -7.07
CA HIS A 210 13.87 -12.65 -6.16
C HIS A 210 14.35 -12.74 -4.70
N ALA A 211 14.79 -13.91 -4.24
CA ALA A 211 15.36 -14.07 -2.90
C ALA A 211 16.65 -13.27 -2.73
N ILE A 212 17.49 -13.17 -3.76
CA ILE A 212 18.68 -12.31 -3.79
C ILE A 212 18.28 -10.83 -3.67
N ILE A 213 17.29 -10.38 -4.45
CA ILE A 213 16.79 -9.00 -4.39
C ILE A 213 16.22 -8.69 -3.00
N ALA A 214 15.38 -9.57 -2.44
CA ALA A 214 14.82 -9.41 -1.11
C ALA A 214 15.91 -9.34 -0.03
N SER A 215 16.93 -10.19 -0.12
CA SER A 215 18.09 -10.18 0.78
C SER A 215 18.85 -8.85 0.71
N LYS A 216 19.05 -8.32 -0.49
CA LYS A 216 19.66 -7.01 -0.70
C LYS A 216 18.81 -5.90 -0.08
N CYS A 217 17.49 -5.92 -0.26
CA CYS A 217 16.58 -4.94 0.33
C CYS A 217 16.61 -4.98 1.86
N VAL A 218 16.62 -6.17 2.48
CA VAL A 218 16.78 -6.29 3.94
C VAL A 218 18.11 -5.68 4.38
N ALA A 219 19.21 -6.02 3.72
CA ALA A 219 20.52 -5.49 4.07
C ALA A 219 20.60 -3.97 3.94
N GLN A 220 20.02 -3.39 2.88
CA GLN A 220 19.95 -1.94 2.68
C GLN A 220 19.14 -1.20 3.74
N GLN A 221 18.20 -1.89 4.39
CA GLN A 221 17.37 -1.34 5.46
C GLN A 221 17.96 -1.57 6.86
N CYS A 222 19.12 -2.20 6.97
CA CYS A 222 19.79 -2.41 8.25
C CYS A 222 20.89 -1.36 8.47
N SER A 223 20.88 -0.73 9.65
CA SER A 223 21.96 0.15 10.09
C SER A 223 23.02 -0.59 10.94
N SER A 224 22.69 -1.75 11.51
CA SER A 224 23.59 -2.54 12.36
C SER A 224 24.47 -3.49 11.55
N SER A 225 25.79 -3.32 11.67
CA SER A 225 26.79 -4.24 11.10
C SER A 225 26.69 -5.65 11.70
N GLN A 226 26.32 -5.77 12.99
CA GLN A 226 26.12 -7.07 13.63
C GLN A 226 24.92 -7.80 13.02
N ALA A 227 23.80 -7.11 12.78
CA ALA A 227 22.63 -7.72 12.15
C ALA A 227 22.93 -8.24 10.74
N ILE A 228 23.74 -7.51 9.97
CA ILE A 228 24.22 -7.96 8.65
C ILE A 228 25.14 -9.17 8.78
N LYS A 229 26.05 -9.17 9.76
CA LYS A 229 26.92 -10.30 10.03
C LYS A 229 26.11 -11.56 10.34
N ASP A 230 25.16 -11.49 11.26
CA ASP A 230 24.30 -12.60 11.64
C ASP A 230 23.49 -13.13 10.45
N LEU A 231 22.99 -12.21 9.60
CA LEU A 231 22.29 -12.55 8.37
C LEU A 231 23.18 -13.30 7.37
N LEU A 232 24.42 -12.83 7.16
CA LEU A 232 25.38 -13.47 6.26
C LEU A 232 25.83 -14.84 6.79
N GLU A 233 26.11 -14.95 8.09
CA GLU A 233 26.44 -16.23 8.73
C GLU A 233 25.30 -17.23 8.54
N HIS A 234 24.06 -16.78 8.71
CA HIS A 234 22.89 -17.62 8.43
C HIS A 234 22.84 -18.06 6.96
N TYR A 235 23.01 -17.15 6.00
CA TYR A 235 22.97 -17.49 4.57
C TYR A 235 24.09 -18.42 4.13
N PHE A 236 25.32 -18.22 4.61
CA PHE A 236 26.41 -19.16 4.33
C PHE A 236 26.18 -20.52 4.97
N GLY A 237 25.54 -20.55 6.15
CA GLY A 237 25.12 -21.80 6.79
C GLY A 237 24.08 -22.59 6.00
N ILE A 238 23.28 -21.97 5.12
CA ILE A 238 22.32 -22.67 4.24
C ILE A 238 23.02 -23.39 3.08
N LEU A 239 24.20 -22.89 2.67
CA LEU A 239 24.94 -23.40 1.52
C LEU A 239 25.92 -24.53 1.86
N ASN A 240 26.13 -24.78 3.16
CA ASN A 240 26.96 -25.87 3.70
C ASN A 240 26.08 -27.07 4.08
#